data_AF-A0A349Y143-F1
#
_entry.id   AF-A0A349Y143-F1
#
_cell.length_a   1.000
_cell.length_b   1.000
_cell.length_c   1.000
_cell.angle_alpha   90.00
_cell.angle_beta   90.00
_cell.angle_gamma   90.00
#
_symmetry.space_group_name_H-M   'P 1'
#
loop_
_entity.id
_entity.type
_entity.pdbx_description
1 polymer ?
#
loop_
_entity_poly.entity_id
_entity_poly.type
_entity_poly.pdbx_seq_one_letter_code
_entity_poly.pdbx_strand_id
1 'polypeptide(L)'
;MRIRGRINLLVGLMSLVACTIGGLSIYAINEFWVRSHHFEQAAERAYKGEALNRLVTAVVMEARGIYAAADIAAAAPFADGMVKNLDAMDKLIT
;
A
#
# COMPACT_ATOMS: atom_id res chain seq x y z
N MET A 1 21.63 48.42 29.54
CA MET A 1 22.19 47.09 29.14
C MET A 1 23.43 47.30 28.28
N ARG A 2 24.59 46.77 28.68
CA ARG A 2 25.81 46.78 27.84
C ARG A 2 25.52 46.09 26.50
N ILE A 3 26.03 46.63 25.40
CA ILE A 3 25.81 46.15 24.02
C ILE A 3 26.02 44.64 23.87
N ARG A 4 27.02 44.07 24.58
CA ARG A 4 27.27 42.62 24.67
C ARG A 4 26.06 41.79 25.14
N GLY A 5 25.29 42.28 26.12
CA GLY A 5 24.11 41.58 26.62
C GLY A 5 22.94 41.57 25.62
N ARG A 6 22.80 42.65 24.84
CA ARG A 6 21.79 42.72 23.77
C ARG A 6 22.10 41.76 22.62
N ILE A 7 23.38 41.63 22.26
CA ILE A 7 23.83 40.73 21.18
C ILE A 7 23.64 39.26 21.61
N ASN A 8 24.08 38.87 22.80
CA ASN A 8 23.90 37.48 23.26
C ASN A 8 22.43 37.09 23.41
N LEU A 9 21.57 38.02 23.82
CA LEU A 9 20.13 37.78 23.90
C LEU A 9 19.50 37.57 22.50
N LEU A 10 19.93 38.36 21.52
CA LEU A 10 19.47 38.22 20.13
C LEU A 10 19.93 36.89 19.52
N VAL A 11 21.19 36.50 19.74
CA VAL A 11 21.72 35.21 19.29
C VAL A 11 20.99 34.05 19.96
N GLY A 12 20.74 34.12 21.28
CA GLY A 12 19.97 33.10 21.99
C GLY A 12 18.55 32.93 21.45
N LEU A 13 17.89 34.04 21.09
CA LEU A 13 16.57 34.00 20.45
C LEU A 13 16.62 33.36 19.06
N MET A 14 17.62 33.70 18.25
CA MET A 14 17.83 33.10 16.93
C MET A 14 18.12 31.60 17.01
N SER A 15 18.92 31.15 17.97
CA SER A 15 19.17 29.73 18.22
C SER A 15 17.90 28.99 18.65
N LEU A 16 17.06 29.60 19.49
CA LEU A 16 15.78 29.02 19.88
C LEU A 16 14.86 28.83 18.68
N VAL A 17 14.75 29.85 17.81
CA VAL A 17 13.97 29.78 16.56
C VAL A 17 14.52 28.70 15.63
N ALA A 18 15.85 28.57 15.50
CA ALA A 18 16.45 27.51 14.69
C ALA A 18 16.13 26.12 15.25
N CYS A 19 16.17 25.94 16.57
CA CYS A 19 15.79 24.69 17.22
C CYS A 19 14.30 24.35 17.03
N THR A 20 13.41 25.33 17.12
CA THR A 20 11.97 25.07 16.93
C THR A 20 11.65 24.70 15.49
N ILE A 21 12.25 25.38 14.51
CA ILE A 21 12.10 25.04 13.09
C ILE A 21 12.65 23.64 12.83
N GLY A 22 13.86 23.33 13.31
CA GLY A 22 14.46 22.00 13.15
C GLY A 22 13.61 20.89 13.79
N GLY A 23 13.10 21.13 15.00
CA GLY A 23 12.20 20.20 15.68
C GLY A 23 10.89 19.98 14.92
N LEU A 24 10.27 21.05 14.41
CA LEU A 24 9.07 20.96 13.57
C LEU A 24 9.33 20.23 12.26
N SER A 25 10.49 20.42 11.64
CA SER A 25 10.86 19.69 10.42
C SER A 25 10.96 18.19 10.66
N ILE A 26 11.62 17.76 11.75
CA ILE A 26 11.70 16.33 12.11
C ILE A 26 10.31 15.77 12.39
N TYR A 27 9.48 16.50 13.14
CA TYR A 27 8.11 16.10 13.41
C TYR A 27 7.27 15.94 12.14
N ALA A 28 7.35 16.92 11.21
CA ALA A 28 6.62 16.88 9.95
C ALA A 28 7.05 15.70 9.07
N ILE A 29 8.35 15.39 9.01
CA ILE A 29 8.87 14.23 8.28
C ILE A 29 8.33 12.94 8.88
N ASN A 30 8.33 12.80 10.21
CA ASN A 30 7.84 11.61 10.88
C ASN A 30 6.33 11.40 10.65
N GLU A 31 5.53 12.46 10.80
CA GLU A 31 4.09 12.42 10.54
C GLU A 31 3.79 12.09 9.08
N PHE A 32 4.57 12.65 8.15
CA PHE A 32 4.45 12.32 6.73
C PHE A 32 4.76 10.85 6.47
N TRP A 33 5.81 10.30 7.09
CA TRP A 33 6.19 8.91 6.94
C TRP A 33 5.09 7.96 7.45
N VAL A 34 4.53 8.25 8.63
CA VAL A 34 3.42 7.48 9.21
C VAL A 34 2.19 7.52 8.30
N ARG A 35 1.78 8.70 7.85
CA ARG A 35 0.63 8.83 6.94
C ARG A 35 0.87 8.11 5.62
N SER A 36 2.03 8.33 5.01
CA SER A 36 2.40 7.69 3.75
C SER A 36 2.35 6.17 3.87
N HIS A 37 2.87 5.61 4.96
CA HIS A 37 2.85 4.17 5.19
C HIS A 37 1.42 3.63 5.34
N HIS A 38 0.55 4.33 6.08
CA HIS A 38 -0.86 3.95 6.19
C HIS A 38 -1.60 4.01 4.85
N PHE A 39 -1.33 5.04 4.04
CA PHE A 39 -1.91 5.15 2.71
C PHE A 39 -1.43 4.03 1.79
N GLU A 40 -0.14 3.73 1.79
CA GLU A 40 0.44 2.66 0.99
C GLU A 40 -0.15 1.30 1.36
N GLN A 41 -0.24 0.99 2.66
CA GLN A 41 -0.89 -0.23 3.13
C GLN A 41 -2.37 -0.32 2.74
N ALA A 42 -3.12 0.78 2.83
CA ALA A 42 -4.53 0.80 2.44
C ALA A 42 -4.71 0.62 0.92
N ALA A 43 -3.86 1.28 0.13
CA ALA A 43 -3.86 1.17 -1.33
C ALA A 43 -3.48 -0.25 -1.77
N GLU A 44 -2.43 -0.84 -1.18
CA GLU A 44 -2.01 -2.21 -1.47
C GLU A 44 -3.12 -3.21 -1.15
N ARG A 45 -3.79 -3.07 -0.01
CA ARG A 45 -4.93 -3.93 0.35
C ARG A 45 -6.10 -3.79 -0.62
N ALA A 46 -6.44 -2.56 -1.02
CA ALA A 46 -7.50 -2.32 -1.99
C ALA A 46 -7.16 -2.93 -3.36
N TYR A 47 -5.93 -2.71 -3.84
CA TYR A 47 -5.45 -3.26 -5.10
C TYR A 47 -5.43 -4.79 -5.10
N LYS A 48 -4.84 -5.42 -4.07
CA LYS A 48 -4.84 -6.88 -3.91
C LYS A 48 -6.26 -7.42 -3.78
N GLY A 49 -7.15 -6.73 -3.06
CA GLY A 49 -8.56 -7.11 -2.93
C GLY A 49 -9.32 -7.09 -4.26
N GLU A 50 -9.14 -6.05 -5.08
CA GLU A 50 -9.73 -5.97 -6.42
C GLU A 50 -9.19 -7.08 -7.33
N ALA A 51 -7.87 -7.26 -7.36
CA ALA A 51 -7.22 -8.29 -8.16
C ALA A 51 -7.72 -9.70 -7.76
N LEU A 52 -7.83 -9.96 -6.45
CA LEU A 52 -8.37 -11.21 -5.93
C LEU A 52 -9.83 -11.42 -6.35
N ASN A 53 -10.68 -10.39 -6.25
CA ASN A 53 -12.08 -10.48 -6.65
C ASN A 53 -12.24 -10.81 -8.15
N ARG A 54 -11.39 -10.24 -9.01
CA ARG A 54 -11.37 -10.59 -10.45
C ARG A 54 -10.97 -12.04 -10.67
N LEU A 55 -9.94 -12.53 -9.97
CA LEU A 55 -9.50 -13.92 -10.08
C LEU A 55 -10.55 -14.91 -9.59
N VAL A 56 -11.19 -14.63 -8.45
CA VAL A 56 -12.31 -15.44 -7.93
C VAL A 56 -13.44 -15.52 -8.96
N THR A 57 -13.80 -14.38 -9.57
CA THR A 57 -14.83 -14.36 -10.62
C THR A 57 -14.42 -15.20 -11.83
N ALA A 58 -13.16 -15.13 -12.25
CA ALA A 58 -12.64 -15.96 -13.34
C ALA A 58 -12.73 -17.45 -13.00
N VAL A 59 -12.27 -17.89 -11.83
CA VAL A 59 -12.39 -19.27 -11.35
C VAL A 59 -13.85 -19.74 -11.35
N VAL A 60 -14.79 -18.92 -10.89
CA VAL A 60 -16.23 -19.24 -10.92
C VAL A 60 -16.73 -19.43 -12.35
N MET A 61 -16.29 -18.59 -13.30
CA MET A 61 -16.69 -18.73 -14.70
C MET A 61 -16.14 -19.99 -15.34
N GLU A 62 -14.87 -20.35 -15.06
CA GLU A 62 -14.28 -21.61 -15.51
C GLU A 62 -15.00 -22.82 -14.90
N ALA A 63 -15.27 -22.80 -13.59
CA ALA A 63 -15.99 -23.87 -12.90
C ALA A 63 -17.40 -24.09 -13.50
N ARG A 64 -18.11 -23.00 -13.82
CA ARG A 64 -19.39 -23.09 -14.54
C ARG A 64 -19.24 -23.73 -15.92
N GLY A 65 -18.17 -23.43 -16.64
CA GLY A 65 -17.84 -24.07 -17.92
C GLY A 65 -17.62 -25.58 -17.78
N ILE A 66 -16.91 -26.01 -16.73
CA ILE A 66 -16.70 -27.44 -16.41
C ILE A 66 -18.04 -28.13 -16.16
N TYR A 67 -18.92 -27.56 -15.34
CA TYR A 67 -20.22 -28.16 -15.04
C TYR A 67 -21.18 -28.19 -16.25
N ALA A 68 -21.01 -27.26 -17.20
CA ALA A 68 -21.84 -27.17 -18.40
C ALA A 68 -21.30 -28.00 -19.59
N ALA A 69 -20.08 -28.54 -19.48
CA ALA A 69 -19.46 -29.31 -20.54
C ALA A 69 -20.19 -30.65 -20.76
N ALA A 70 -20.34 -31.05 -22.02
CA ALA A 70 -21.02 -32.29 -22.41
C ALA A 70 -20.19 -33.54 -22.07
N ASP A 71 -18.86 -33.42 -22.06
CA ASP A 71 -17.93 -34.50 -21.75
C ASP A 71 -16.61 -33.95 -21.16
N ILE A 72 -15.73 -34.87 -20.76
CA ILE A 72 -14.44 -34.55 -20.15
C ILE A 72 -13.52 -33.79 -21.11
N ALA A 73 -13.60 -34.06 -22.42
CA ALA A 73 -12.76 -33.38 -23.40
C ALA A 73 -13.19 -31.91 -23.58
N ALA A 74 -14.50 -31.64 -23.57
CA ALA A 74 -15.06 -30.30 -23.60
C ALA A 74 -14.81 -29.52 -22.29
N ALA A 75 -14.64 -30.21 -21.16
CA ALA A 75 -14.30 -29.61 -19.87
C ALA A 75 -12.82 -29.24 -19.72
N ALA A 76 -11.92 -29.92 -20.44
CA ALA A 76 -10.46 -29.74 -20.35
C ALA A 76 -9.99 -28.28 -20.42
N PRO A 77 -10.39 -27.44 -21.41
CA PRO A 77 -9.91 -26.06 -21.47
C PRO A 77 -10.34 -25.21 -20.27
N PHE A 78 -11.52 -25.48 -19.70
CA PHE A 78 -11.99 -24.79 -18.49
C PHE A 78 -11.23 -25.23 -17.26
N ALA A 79 -10.88 -26.53 -17.17
CA ALA A 79 -10.04 -27.04 -16.10
C ALA A 79 -8.64 -26.40 -16.12
N ASP A 80 -8.03 -26.28 -17.30
CA ASP A 80 -6.73 -25.62 -17.48
C ASP A 80 -6.80 -24.14 -17.10
N GLY A 81 -7.86 -23.44 -17.54
CA GLY A 81 -8.12 -22.04 -17.18
C GLY A 81 -8.29 -21.86 -15.68
N MET A 82 -9.00 -22.78 -15.02
CA MET A 82 -9.22 -22.77 -13.58
C MET A 82 -7.92 -22.93 -12.80
N VAL A 83 -7.08 -23.91 -13.14
CA VAL A 83 -5.76 -24.12 -12.50
C VAL A 83 -4.88 -22.89 -12.65
N LYS A 84 -4.84 -22.30 -13.85
CA LYS A 84 -4.06 -21.09 -14.10
C LYS A 84 -4.52 -19.90 -13.23
N ASN A 85 -5.83 -19.72 -13.08
CA ASN A 85 -6.38 -18.64 -12.25
C ASN A 85 -6.14 -18.90 -10.75
N LEU A 86 -6.20 -20.16 -10.31
CA LEU A 86 -5.86 -20.54 -8.93
C LEU A 86 -4.39 -20.32 -8.62
N ASP A 87 -3.47 -20.67 -9.54
CA ASP A 87 -2.05 -20.37 -9.39
C ASP A 87 -1.78 -18.86 -9.29
N ALA A 88 -2.54 -18.05 -10.06
CA ALA A 88 -2.44 -16.60 -9.98
C ALA A 88 -2.97 -16.04 -8.64
N MET A 89 -4.01 -16.67 -8.06
CA MET A 89 -4.51 -16.32 -6.72
C MET A 89 -3.48 -16.65 -5.65
N ASP A 90 -2.85 -17.82 -5.73
CA ASP A 90 -1.84 -18.25 -4.75
C ASP A 90 -0.64 -17.28 -4.73
N LYS A 91 -0.17 -16.87 -5.91
CA LYS A 91 0.89 -15.86 -6.06
C LYS A 91 0.50 -14.45 -5.58
N LEU A 92 -0.80 -14.13 -5.51
CA LEU A 92 -1.27 -12.84 -5.06
C LEU A 92 -1.34 -12.77 -3.51
N ILE A 93 -1.61 -13.91 -2.89
CA ILE A 93 -1.83 -14.05 -1.44
C ILE A 93 -0.51 -14.37 -0.71
N THR A 94 0.41 -15.08 -1.36
CA THR A 94 1.74 -15.44 -0.84
C THR A 94 2.75 -14.33 -1.08
#